data_AF-A0A915YJY7-F1
#
_entry.id   AF-A0A915YJY7-F1
#
_cell.length_a   1.000
_cell.length_b   1.000
_cell.length_c   1.000
_cell.angle_alpha   90.00
_cell.angle_beta   90.00
_cell.angle_gamma   90.00
#
_symmetry.space_group_name_H-M   'P 1'
#
loop_
_entity.id
_entity.type
_entity.pdbx_description
1 polymer ?
#
loop_
_entity_poly.entity_id
_entity_poly.type
_entity_poly.pdbx_seq_one_letter_code
_entity_poly.pdbx_strand_id
1 'polypeptide(L)' 'MNIEILIEQILNKIPRINKSRKKFFVHIMMMFLSIRGRINFLQMARYGQMKESSYRENFKKEFDFKAFNSELV' A
#
# COMPACT_ATOMS: atom_id res chain seq x y z
N MET A 1 4.30 -7.26 -17.29
CA MET A 1 4.11 -7.76 -15.90
C MET A 1 3.28 -6.72 -15.15
N ASN A 2 2.11 -7.08 -14.64
CA ASN A 2 1.28 -6.14 -13.89
C ASN A 2 1.84 -6.03 -12.46
N ILE A 3 2.33 -4.84 -12.08
CA ILE A 3 2.95 -4.56 -10.79
C ILE A 3 1.99 -4.89 -9.63
N GLU A 4 0.69 -4.68 -9.83
CA GLU A 4 -0.35 -5.01 -8.84
C GLU A 4 -0.34 -6.51 -8.52
N ILE A 5 -0.26 -7.37 -9.53
CA ILE A 5 -0.24 -8.83 -9.37
C ILE A 5 1.00 -9.27 -8.60
N LEU A 6 2.17 -8.68 -8.89
CA LEU A 6 3.41 -8.99 -8.18
C LEU A 6 3.29 -8.63 -6.69
N ILE A 7 2.78 -7.43 -6.38
CA ILE A 7 2.59 -6.99 -4.99
C ILE A 7 1.60 -7.90 -4.28
N GLU A 8 0.48 -8.26 -4.92
CA GLU A 8 -0.51 -9.19 -4.36
C GLU A 8 0.08 -10.57 -4.06
N GLN A 9 0.90 -11.11 -4.97
CA GLN A 9 1.58 -12.38 -4.76
C GLN A 9 2.52 -12.35 -3.55
N ILE A 10 3.30 -11.28 -3.40
CA ILE A 10 4.17 -11.08 -2.23
C ILE A 10 3.34 -10.98 -0.94
N LEU A 11 2.29 -10.15 -0.93
CA LEU A 11 1.41 -9.97 0.22
C LEU A 11 0.67 -11.26 0.63
N ASN A 12 0.50 -12.21 -0.30
CA ASN A 12 -0.11 -13.49 0.00
C ASN A 12 0.82 -14.45 0.76
N LYS A 13 2.14 -14.26 0.67
CA LYS A 13 3.12 -15.04 1.43
C LYS A 13 3.30 -14.53 2.87
N ILE A 14 2.99 -13.26 3.12
CA ILE A 14 3.09 -12.68 4.47
C ILE A 14 1.92 -13.16 5.34
N PRO A 15 2.20 -13.83 6.48
CA PRO A 15 1.15 -14.31 7.36
C PRO A 15 0.40 -13.15 8.05
N ARG A 16 -0.86 -13.38 8.42
CA ARG A 16 -1.68 -12.48 9.28
C ARG A 16 -2.07 -11.10 8.70
N ILE A 17 -1.93 -10.86 7.40
CA ILE A 17 -2.48 -9.64 6.76
C ILE A 17 -3.93 -9.86 6.33
N ASN A 18 -4.85 -9.04 6.83
CA ASN A 18 -6.26 -9.10 6.46
C ASN A 18 -6.51 -8.58 5.01
N LYS A 19 -7.62 -9.00 4.39
CA LYS A 19 -7.96 -8.67 3.00
C LYS A 19 -8.03 -7.16 2.72
N SER A 20 -8.60 -6.40 3.65
CA SER A 20 -8.72 -4.93 3.52
C SER A 20 -7.34 -4.26 3.51
N ARG A 21 -6.43 -4.73 4.36
CA ARG A 21 -5.05 -4.25 4.45
C ARG A 21 -4.25 -4.56 3.21
N LYS A 22 -4.43 -5.75 2.61
CA LYS A 22 -3.82 -6.09 1.31
C LYS A 22 -4.26 -5.12 0.21
N LYS A 23 -5.57 -4.92 0.08
CA LYS A 23 -6.13 -3.97 -0.90
C LYS A 23 -5.59 -2.55 -0.69
N PHE A 24 -5.55 -2.10 0.56
CA PHE A 24 -4.99 -0.78 0.90
C PHE A 24 -3.51 -0.66 0.50
N PHE A 25 -2.72 -1.71 0.76
CA PHE A 25 -1.30 -1.69 0.44
C PHE A 25 -1.05 -1.63 -1.07
N VAL A 26 -1.74 -2.46 -1.86
CA VAL A 26 -1.68 -2.42 -3.33
C VAL A 26 -2.03 -1.02 -3.85
N HIS A 27 -3.16 -0.46 -3.37
CA HIS A 27 -3.58 0.90 -3.73
C HIS A 27 -2.50 1.96 -3.42
N ILE A 28 -1.89 1.88 -2.24
CA ILE A 28 -0.86 2.85 -1.82
C ILE A 28 0.42 2.70 -2.64
N MET A 29 0.86 1.48 -2.94
CA MET A 29 2.03 1.26 -3.80
C MET A 29 1.82 1.85 -5.20
N MET A 30 0.64 1.61 -5.79
CA MET A 30 0.30 2.22 -7.08
C MET A 30 0.31 3.74 -7.03
N MET A 31 -0.18 4.32 -5.93
CA MET A 31 -0.17 5.76 -5.72
C MET A 31 1.23 6.34 -5.58
N PHE A 32 2.12 5.67 -4.83
CA PHE A 32 3.52 6.07 -4.69
C PHE A 32 4.27 6.05 -6.03
N LEU A 33 3.93 5.10 -6.91
CA LEU A 33 4.52 5.01 -8.24
C LEU A 33 3.92 6.02 -9.24
N SER A 34 2.71 6.52 -8.99
CA SER A 34 1.99 7.39 -9.91
C SER A 34 2.14 8.88 -9.61
N ILE A 35 2.29 9.27 -8.35
CA ILE A 35 2.40 10.68 -7.95
C ILE A 35 3.87 11.10 -7.97
N ARG A 36 4.20 12.10 -8.80
CA ARG A 36 5.54 12.67 -8.86
C ARG A 36 5.83 13.54 -7.63
N GLY A 37 6.99 13.33 -7.02
CA GLY A 37 7.52 14.18 -5.94
C GLY A 37 7.11 13.70 -4.55
N ARG A 38 7.13 14.61 -3.57
CA ARG A 38 6.75 14.29 -2.19
C ARG A 38 5.24 14.11 -2.11
N ILE A 39 4.80 13.08 -1.38
CA ILE A 39 3.39 12.73 -1.22
C ILE A 39 2.96 13.04 0.21
N ASN A 40 1.83 13.73 0.35
CA ASN A 40 1.13 13.93 1.62
C ASN A 40 -0.30 13.36 1.56
N PHE A 41 -0.97 13.27 2.72
CA PHE A 41 -2.31 12.67 2.79
C PHE A 41 -3.39 13.44 2.01
N LEU A 42 -3.26 14.76 1.86
CA LEU A 42 -4.18 15.56 1.05
C LEU A 42 -4.04 15.22 -0.44
N GLN A 43 -2.81 15.01 -0.93
CA GLN A 43 -2.57 14.52 -2.28
C GLN A 43 -3.12 13.11 -2.47
N MET A 44 -2.97 12.22 -1.47
CA MET A 44 -3.55 10.87 -1.53
C MET A 44 -5.09 10.91 -1.59
N ALA A 45 -5.71 11.84 -0.87
CA ALA A 45 -7.15 12.07 -0.93
C ALA A 45 -7.60 12.67 -2.26
N ARG A 46 -6.77 13.52 -2.87
CA ARG A 46 -7.05 14.14 -4.18
C ARG A 46 -6.98 13.14 -5.33
N TYR A 47 -5.92 12.33 -5.37
CA TYR A 47 -5.66 11.42 -6.49
C TYR A 47 -6.17 10.00 -6.27
N GLY A 48 -6.62 9.69 -5.05
CA GLY A 48 -7.08 8.36 -4.68
C GLY A 48 -8.58 8.23 -4.51
N GLN A 49 -8.98 7.07 -3.99
CA GLN A 49 -10.39 6.69 -3.84
C GLN A 49 -10.90 6.81 -2.40
N MET A 50 -10.08 7.28 -1.47
CA MET A 50 -10.40 7.36 -0.05
C MET A 50 -10.26 8.79 0.48
N LYS A 51 -10.92 9.08 1.59
CA LYS A 51 -10.76 10.35 2.31
C LYS A 51 -9.40 10.39 3.01
N GLU A 52 -8.89 11.61 3.24
CA GLU A 52 -7.61 11.85 3.93
C GLU A 52 -7.52 11.09 5.27
N SER A 53 -8.60 11.13 6.08
CA SER A 53 -8.66 10.47 7.37
C SER A 53 -8.47 8.96 7.26
N SER A 54 -9.05 8.32 6.24
CA SER A 54 -8.89 6.88 5.98
C SER A 54 -7.44 6.51 5.70
N TYR A 55 -6.69 7.36 4.98
CA TYR A 55 -5.26 7.15 4.79
C TYR A 55 -4.52 7.25 6.12
N ARG A 56 -4.73 8.32 6.89
CA ARG A 56 -4.08 8.50 8.19
C ARG A 56 -4.29 7.31 9.12
N GLU A 57 -5.53 6.84 9.27
CA GLU A 57 -5.85 5.70 10.13
C GLU A 57 -5.19 4.40 9.66
N ASN A 58 -5.02 4.20 8.35
CA ASN A 58 -4.29 3.04 7.85
C ASN A 58 -2.78 3.20 8.04
N PHE A 59 -2.20 4.38 7.82
CA PHE A 59 -0.77 4.61 8.02
C PHE A 59 -0.35 4.55 9.51
N LYS A 60 -1.28 4.77 10.45
CA LYS A 60 -1.05 4.54 11.89
C LYS A 60 -0.82 3.08 12.23
N LYS A 61 -1.37 2.15 11.45
CA LYS A 61 -1.18 0.71 11.68
C LYS A 61 0.19 0.32 11.17
N GLU A 62 0.91 -0.44 11.97
CA GLU A 62 2.22 -0.97 11.57
C GLU A 62 2.09 -1.93 10.38
N PHE A 63 3.20 -2.09 9.66
CA PHE A 63 3.33 -3.03 8.56
C PHE A 63 4.75 -3.58 8.58
N ASP A 64 4.88 -4.90 8.45
CA ASP A 64 6.19 -5.56 8.43
C ASP A 64 6.85 -5.42 7.06
N PHE A 65 7.47 -4.26 6.85
CA PHE A 65 8.23 -3.97 5.62
C PHE A 65 9.42 -4.90 5.44
N LYS A 66 9.99 -5.44 6.53
CA LYS A 66 11.11 -6.38 6.45
C LYS A 66 10.65 -7.68 5.84
N ALA A 67 9.56 -8.27 6.35
CA ALA A 67 8.98 -9.49 5.78
C ALA A 67 8.57 -9.28 4.31
N PHE A 68 7.95 -8.14 4.00
CA PHE A 68 7.59 -7.81 2.61
C PHE A 68 8.80 -7.73 1.68
N ASN A 69 9.86 -7.03 2.08
CA ASN A 69 11.06 -6.88 1.25
C ASN A 69 11.84 -8.19 1.10
N SER A 70 11.85 -9.06 2.11
CA SER A 70 12.50 -10.38 2.02
C SER A 70 11.85 -11.30 0.97
N GLU A 71 10.57 -11.10 0.66
CA GLU A 71 9.85 -11.90 -0.34
C GLU A 71 10.01 -11.39 -1.79
N LEU A 72 10.65 -10.23 -1.95
CA LEU A 72 10.97 -9.63 -3.26
C LEU A 72 12.33 -10.10 -3.80
N VAL A 73 13.25 -10.49 -2.91
CA VAL A 73 14.62 -10.95 -3.22
C VAL A 73 14.61 -12.45 -3.48
#